data_AF-A0A932XG69-F1
#
_entry.id   AF-A0A932XG69-F1
#
_cell.length_a   1.000
_cell.length_b   1.000
_cell.length_c   1.000
_cell.angle_alpha   90.00
_cell.angle_beta   90.00
_cell.angle_gamma   90.00
#
_symmetry.space_group_name_H-M   'P 1'
#
loop_
_entity.id
_entity.type
_entity.pdbx_description
1 polymer ?
#
loop_
_entity_poly.entity_id
_entity_poly.type
_entity_poly.pdbx_seq_one_letter_code
_entity_poly.pdbx_strand_id
1 'polypeptide(L)'
;MFQRLFAHRRVVIQDPSLAKAFFSDTQFAWLWLLFRGYIGYDWLSHGLEKLYDPKWMVTGESLKAFWDRAAVVPATGKPVVTYGWYRDFLIYLNDGSTHVWFAKLVVFGEVAVGVALMLGLFVGITA
;
A
#
# COMPACT_ATOMS: atom_id res chain seq x y z
N MET A 1 34.92 -42.53 9.33
CA MET A 1 33.79 -43.18 8.64
C MET A 1 32.45 -42.52 9.03
N PHE A 2 32.23 -41.20 8.87
CA PHE A 2 30.91 -40.56 9.15
C PHE A 2 30.77 -39.17 8.50
N GLN A 3 30.91 -39.05 7.17
CA GLN A 3 30.91 -37.72 6.51
C GLN A 3 29.85 -37.54 5.41
N ARG A 4 28.78 -38.36 5.38
CA ARG A 4 27.76 -38.31 4.30
C ARG A 4 26.31 -38.42 4.77
N LEU A 5 25.88 -37.69 5.81
CA LEU A 5 24.52 -37.85 6.36
C LEU A 5 23.49 -36.75 6.04
N PHE A 6 23.83 -35.66 5.35
CA PHE A 6 22.81 -34.65 5.00
C PHE A 6 22.98 -34.13 3.57
N ALA A 7 22.70 -34.97 2.58
CA ALA A 7 22.36 -34.47 1.26
C ALA A 7 21.03 -33.71 1.38
N HIS A 8 21.07 -32.38 1.30
CA HIS A 8 19.87 -31.55 1.24
C HIS A 8 19.10 -31.90 -0.05
N ARG A 9 18.14 -32.82 0.06
CA ARG A 9 17.27 -33.19 -1.05
C ARG A 9 16.40 -31.98 -1.36
N ARG A 10 16.71 -31.29 -2.46
CA ARG A 10 15.91 -30.16 -2.93
C ARG A 10 14.57 -30.72 -3.41
N VAL A 11 13.52 -30.58 -2.60
CA VAL A 11 12.14 -30.92 -2.99
C VAL A 11 11.57 -29.70 -3.70
N VAL A 12 11.42 -29.79 -5.02
CA VAL A 12 10.76 -28.74 -5.81
C VAL A 12 9.27 -29.04 -5.78
N ILE A 13 8.51 -28.20 -5.07
CA ILE A 13 7.05 -28.25 -5.07
C ILE A 13 6.59 -27.59 -6.38
N GLN A 14 5.89 -28.36 -7.22
CA GLN A 14 5.33 -27.83 -8.46
C GLN A 14 4.12 -26.97 -8.16
N ASP A 15 4.04 -25.79 -8.78
CA ASP A 15 2.87 -24.94 -8.63
C ASP A 15 1.61 -25.60 -9.20
N PRO A 16 0.44 -25.43 -8.55
CA PRO A 16 -0.84 -25.85 -9.09
C PRO A 16 -1.09 -25.27 -10.47
N SER A 17 -1.79 -26.01 -11.34
CA SER A 17 -2.09 -25.59 -12.72
C SER A 17 -2.79 -24.23 -12.81
N LEU A 18 -3.66 -23.93 -11.84
CA LEU A 18 -4.35 -22.63 -11.76
C LEU A 18 -3.39 -21.47 -11.50
N ALA A 19 -2.41 -21.65 -10.62
CA ALA A 19 -1.42 -20.61 -10.31
C ALA A 19 -0.53 -20.31 -11.52
N LYS A 20 -0.09 -21.36 -12.24
CA LYS A 20 0.66 -21.21 -13.49
C LYS A 20 -0.14 -20.44 -14.56
N ALA A 21 -1.44 -20.73 -14.69
CA ALA A 21 -2.29 -20.01 -15.63
C ALA A 21 -2.41 -18.52 -15.29
N PHE A 22 -2.71 -18.16 -14.03
CA PHE A 22 -2.93 -16.75 -13.67
C PHE A 22 -1.66 -15.88 -13.62
N PHE A 23 -0.52 -16.46 -13.26
CA PHE A 23 0.70 -15.69 -12.98
C PHE A 23 1.84 -15.92 -13.96
N SER A 24 1.81 -17.00 -14.75
CA SER A 24 2.92 -17.34 -15.66
C SER A 24 2.51 -17.39 -17.13
N ASP A 25 1.21 -17.36 -17.44
CA ASP A 25 0.70 -17.38 -18.81
C ASP A 25 0.42 -15.95 -19.32
N THR A 26 0.98 -15.62 -20.48
CA THR A 26 0.81 -14.31 -21.14
C THR A 26 -0.63 -14.08 -21.59
N GLN A 27 -1.44 -15.12 -21.74
CA GLN A 27 -2.86 -15.01 -22.06
C GLN A 27 -3.66 -14.28 -20.97
N PHE A 28 -3.18 -14.25 -19.72
CA PHE A 28 -3.82 -13.51 -18.63
C PHE A 28 -3.24 -12.10 -18.43
N ALA A 29 -2.25 -11.69 -19.22
CA ALA A 29 -1.61 -10.38 -19.08
C ALA A 29 -2.59 -9.21 -19.30
N TRP A 30 -3.59 -9.37 -20.18
CA TRP A 30 -4.62 -8.34 -20.42
C TRP A 30 -5.57 -8.19 -19.23
N LEU A 31 -5.83 -9.26 -18.48
CA LEU A 31 -6.66 -9.20 -17.27
C LEU A 31 -5.96 -8.38 -16.19
N TRP A 32 -4.66 -8.64 -15.99
CA TRP A 32 -3.83 -7.83 -15.09
C TRP A 32 -3.67 -6.38 -15.56
N LEU A 33 -3.61 -6.15 -16.88
CA LEU A 33 -3.61 -4.80 -17.46
C LEU A 33 -4.89 -4.03 -17.09
N LEU A 34 -6.06 -4.67 -17.13
CA LEU A 34 -7.31 -4.03 -16.73
C LEU A 34 -7.34 -3.73 -15.23
N PHE A 35 -7.02 -4.71 -14.38
CA PHE A 35 -7.02 -4.50 -12.93
C PHE A 35 -6.04 -3.40 -12.51
N ARG A 36 -4.79 -3.44 -13.00
CA ARG A 36 -3.80 -2.42 -12.66
C ARG A 36 -4.20 -1.04 -13.21
N GLY A 37 -4.79 -1.00 -14.42
CA GLY A 37 -5.25 0.25 -15.02
C GLY A 37 -6.36 0.88 -14.19
N TYR A 38 -7.33 0.08 -13.74
CA TYR A 38 -8.41 0.54 -12.89
C TYR A 38 -7.93 0.98 -11.50
N ILE A 39 -7.14 0.16 -10.81
CA ILE A 39 -6.62 0.51 -9.47
C ILE A 39 -5.68 1.73 -9.57
N GLY A 40 -4.86 1.80 -10.60
CA GLY A 40 -3.99 2.95 -10.86
C GLY A 40 -4.78 4.22 -11.15
N TYR A 41 -5.88 4.12 -11.91
CA TYR A 41 -6.80 5.23 -12.15
C TYR A 41 -7.45 5.73 -10.86
N ASP A 42 -7.95 4.82 -10.03
CA ASP A 42 -8.57 5.13 -8.74
C ASP A 42 -7.60 5.88 -7.81
N TRP A 43 -6.39 5.35 -7.65
CA TRP A 43 -5.31 5.98 -6.88
C TRP A 43 -4.93 7.37 -7.43
N LEU A 44 -4.78 7.48 -8.75
CA LEU A 44 -4.43 8.74 -9.39
C LEU A 44 -5.55 9.77 -9.21
N SER A 45 -6.81 9.36 -9.34
CA SER A 45 -7.97 10.25 -9.22
C SER A 45 -8.07 10.82 -7.80
N HIS A 46 -7.98 9.98 -6.77
CA HIS A 46 -7.96 10.42 -5.38
C HIS A 46 -6.72 11.26 -5.02
N GLY A 47 -5.55 10.91 -5.56
CA GLY A 47 -4.35 11.72 -5.39
C GLY A 47 -4.50 13.12 -6.01
N LEU A 48 -5.08 13.22 -7.21
CA LEU A 48 -5.35 14.49 -7.88
C LEU A 48 -6.41 15.34 -7.15
N GLU A 49 -7.48 14.73 -6.66
CA GLU A 49 -8.48 15.42 -5.81
C GLU A 49 -7.82 16.10 -4.61
N LYS A 50 -6.91 15.39 -3.93
CA LYS A 50 -6.16 15.94 -2.80
C LYS A 50 -5.13 16.99 -3.22
N LEU A 51 -4.52 16.85 -4.39
CA LEU A 51 -3.54 17.80 -4.92
C LEU A 51 -4.15 19.19 -5.14
N TYR A 52 -5.43 19.28 -5.49
CA TYR A 52 -6.13 20.54 -5.67
C TYR A 52 -6.90 21.01 -4.43
N ASP A 53 -6.90 20.25 -3.34
CA ASP A 53 -7.54 20.63 -2.08
C ASP A 53 -6.56 21.39 -1.16
N PRO A 54 -6.83 22.67 -0.82
CA PRO A 54 -6.03 23.42 0.13
C PRO A 54 -5.90 22.75 1.51
N LYS A 55 -6.88 21.93 1.91
CA LYS A 55 -6.84 21.19 3.18
C LYS A 55 -5.77 20.10 3.20
N TRP A 56 -5.26 19.70 2.04
CA TRP A 56 -4.13 18.79 1.91
C TRP A 56 -2.83 19.53 1.59
N MET A 57 -2.87 20.49 0.66
CA MET A 57 -1.65 21.14 0.15
C MET A 57 -1.19 22.37 0.93
N VAL A 58 -2.08 23.01 1.70
CA VAL A 58 -1.76 24.24 2.45
C VAL A 58 -1.84 23.98 3.95
N THR A 59 -2.98 23.50 4.45
CA THR A 59 -3.22 23.42 5.90
C THR A 59 -2.96 22.03 6.50
N GLY A 60 -3.07 20.95 5.71
CA GLY A 60 -2.97 19.57 6.21
C GLY A 60 -4.11 19.16 7.14
N GLU A 61 -5.18 19.96 7.25
CA GLU A 61 -6.31 19.74 8.14
C GLU A 61 -7.03 18.41 7.87
N SER A 62 -7.16 18.03 6.60
CA SER A 62 -7.80 16.77 6.22
C SER A 62 -7.06 15.56 6.81
N LEU A 63 -5.73 15.59 6.77
CA LEU A 63 -4.90 14.52 7.33
C LEU A 63 -4.94 14.56 8.86
N LYS A 64 -4.86 15.75 9.45
CA LYS A 64 -4.95 15.91 10.91
C LYS A 64 -6.27 15.35 11.45
N ALA A 65 -7.39 15.67 10.82
CA ALA A 65 -8.70 15.17 11.21
C ALA A 65 -8.79 13.64 11.11
N PHE A 66 -8.10 13.01 10.15
CA PHE A 66 -7.99 11.56 10.08
C PHE A 66 -7.20 10.99 11.27
N TRP A 67 -6.03 11.57 11.59
CA TRP A 67 -5.23 11.15 12.75
C TRP A 67 -5.98 11.30 14.07
N ASP A 68 -6.66 12.42 14.28
CA ASP A 68 -7.46 12.67 15.47
C ASP A 68 -8.52 11.58 15.66
N ARG A 69 -9.23 11.19 14.59
CA ARG A 69 -10.22 10.09 14.63
C ARG A 69 -9.57 8.73 14.86
N ALA A 70 -8.42 8.47 14.23
CA ALA A 70 -7.72 7.20 14.33
C ALA A 70 -7.10 6.96 15.72
N ALA A 71 -6.77 8.04 16.44
CA ALA A 71 -6.19 8.02 17.78
C ALA A 71 -7.23 7.73 18.88
N VAL A 72 -8.53 7.88 18.62
CA VAL A 72 -9.56 7.64 19.64
C VAL A 72 -9.69 6.16 19.99
N VAL A 73 -9.71 5.87 21.29
CA VAL A 73 -10.09 4.56 21.84
C VAL A 73 -11.51 4.66 22.39
N PRO A 74 -12.51 4.05 21.72
CA PRO A 74 -13.87 4.06 22.22
C PRO A 74 -13.98 3.31 23.55
N ALA A 75 -14.77 3.83 24.49
CA ALA A 75 -15.08 3.14 25.75
C ALA A 75 -15.81 1.80 25.52
N THR A 76 -16.53 1.70 24.39
CA THR A 76 -17.22 0.49 23.93
C THR A 76 -17.01 0.34 22.43
N GLY A 77 -16.59 -0.86 21.99
CA GLY A 77 -16.36 -1.17 20.57
C GLY A 77 -14.89 -1.41 20.23
N LYS A 78 -14.62 -1.74 18.96
CA LYS A 78 -13.26 -1.93 18.47
C LYS A 78 -12.65 -0.58 18.07
N PRO A 79 -11.43 -0.25 18.52
CA PRO A 79 -10.74 0.95 18.07
C PRO A 79 -10.52 0.94 16.56
N VAL A 80 -10.50 2.13 15.92
CA VAL A 80 -10.19 2.28 14.49
C VAL A 80 -8.81 1.73 14.17
N VAL A 81 -7.85 1.97 15.05
CA VAL A 81 -6.51 1.40 15.00
C VAL A 81 -6.40 0.30 16.05
N THR A 82 -6.37 -0.95 15.61
CA THR A 82 -6.28 -2.13 16.50
C THR A 82 -4.96 -2.18 17.27
N TYR A 83 -3.86 -1.80 16.63
CA TYR A 83 -2.51 -1.92 17.18
C TYR A 83 -2.11 -0.68 17.99
N GLY A 84 -1.84 -0.86 19.29
CA GLY A 84 -1.48 0.24 20.20
C GLY A 84 -0.25 1.03 19.73
N TRP A 85 0.82 0.35 19.33
CA TRP A 85 2.06 1.00 18.86
C TRP A 85 1.82 1.94 17.67
N TYR A 86 0.90 1.57 16.77
CA TYR A 86 0.59 2.40 15.61
C TYR A 86 -0.22 3.63 16.03
N ARG A 87 -1.08 3.50 17.04
CA ARG A 87 -1.78 4.64 17.64
C ARG A 87 -0.81 5.60 18.30
N ASP A 88 0.14 5.10 19.08
CA ASP A 88 1.16 5.92 19.75
C ASP A 88 2.01 6.69 18.73
N PHE A 89 2.33 6.05 17.59
CA PHE A 89 2.97 6.72 16.46
C PHE A 89 2.12 7.84 15.86
N LEU A 90 0.82 7.63 15.65
CA LEU A 90 -0.08 8.67 15.15
C LEU A 90 -0.23 9.84 16.14
N ILE A 91 -0.30 9.55 17.44
CA ILE A 91 -0.33 10.57 18.49
C ILE A 91 0.96 11.40 18.46
N TYR A 92 2.12 10.74 18.39
CA TYR A 92 3.43 11.42 18.28
C TYR A 92 3.50 12.37 17.07
N LEU A 93 3.02 11.95 15.91
CA LEU A 93 2.97 12.82 14.72
C LEU A 93 2.01 14.01 14.90
N ASN A 94 0.87 13.79 15.56
CA ASN A 94 -0.12 14.83 15.81
C ASN A 94 0.39 15.88 16.80
N ASP A 95 1.03 15.45 17.90
CA ASP A 95 1.64 16.32 18.91
C ASP A 95 2.77 17.16 18.31
N GLY A 96 3.56 16.59 17.39
CA GLY A 96 4.58 17.28 16.63
C GLY A 96 4.06 18.25 15.55
N SER A 97 2.73 18.37 15.37
CA SER A 97 2.12 19.19 14.32
C SER A 97 2.66 18.92 12.90
N THR A 98 3.05 17.66 12.61
CA THR A 98 3.72 17.31 11.35
C THR A 98 2.76 17.13 10.16
N HIS A 99 1.46 17.32 10.37
CA HIS A 99 0.40 17.03 9.40
C HIS A 99 0.54 17.82 8.09
N VAL A 100 1.07 19.06 8.11
CA VAL A 100 1.17 19.90 6.91
C VAL A 100 2.11 19.32 5.86
N TRP A 101 3.33 18.93 6.24
CA TRP A 101 4.29 18.37 5.28
C TRP A 101 3.98 16.89 4.99
N PHE A 102 3.46 16.17 5.98
CA PHE A 102 3.10 14.76 5.81
C PHE A 102 1.91 14.60 4.86
N ALA A 103 0.94 15.51 4.88
CA ALA A 103 -0.17 15.53 3.92
C ALA A 103 0.33 15.58 2.48
N LYS A 104 1.31 16.45 2.19
CA LYS A 104 1.93 16.52 0.86
C LYS A 104 2.62 15.22 0.48
N LEU A 105 3.33 14.58 1.41
CA LEU A 105 3.95 13.27 1.19
C LEU A 105 2.90 12.22 0.79
N VAL A 106 1.77 12.18 1.48
CA VAL A 106 0.65 11.27 1.16
C VAL A 106 0.09 11.56 -0.24
N VAL A 107 -0.19 12.83 -0.57
CA VAL A 107 -0.70 13.21 -1.90
C VAL A 107 0.24 12.78 -3.01
N PHE A 108 1.53 13.12 -2.91
CA PHE A 108 2.50 12.75 -3.94
C PHE A 108 2.74 11.24 -3.98
N GLY A 109 2.67 10.53 -2.85
CA GLY A 109 2.72 9.08 -2.79
C GLY A 109 1.55 8.44 -3.55
N GLU A 110 0.33 8.94 -3.35
CA GLU A 110 -0.86 8.43 -4.05
C GLU A 110 -0.77 8.63 -5.56
N VAL A 111 -0.39 9.84 -6.00
CA VAL A 111 -0.19 10.14 -7.42
C VAL A 111 0.92 9.26 -8.01
N ALA A 112 2.06 9.13 -7.32
CA ALA A 112 3.18 8.33 -7.79
C ALA A 112 2.82 6.85 -7.93
N VAL A 113 2.09 6.28 -6.97
CA VAL A 113 1.61 4.89 -7.04
C VAL A 113 0.60 4.72 -8.16
N GLY A 114 -0.36 5.64 -8.32
CA GLY A 114 -1.33 5.61 -9.43
C GLY A 114 -0.64 5.59 -10.79
N VAL A 115 0.33 6.49 -11.01
CA VAL A 115 1.15 6.56 -12.23
C VAL A 115 1.96 5.28 -12.41
N ALA A 116 2.64 4.80 -11.36
CA ALA A 116 3.47 3.60 -11.44
C ALA A 116 2.66 2.33 -11.77
N LEU A 117 1.44 2.21 -11.25
CA LEU A 117 0.51 1.12 -11.57
C LEU A 117 0.07 1.18 -13.04
N MET A 118 -0.27 2.37 -13.53
CA MET A 118 -0.66 2.58 -14.94
C MET A 118 0.48 2.27 -15.91
N LEU A 119 1.70 2.72 -15.61
CA LEU A 119 2.89 2.47 -16.42
C LEU A 119 3.40 1.03 -16.28
N GLY A 120 2.93 0.27 -15.30
CA GLY A 120 3.41 -1.08 -15.02
C GLY A 120 4.82 -1.13 -14.46
N LEU A 121 5.28 -0.07 -13.76
CA LEU A 121 6.64 0.04 -13.22
C LEU A 121 7.00 -1.10 -12.24
N PHE A 122 6.00 -1.73 -11.62
CA PHE A 122 6.16 -2.85 -10.70
C PHE A 122 6.00 -4.24 -11.36
N VAL A 123 5.72 -4.30 -12.66
CA VAL A 123 5.46 -5.57 -13.37
C VAL A 123 6.75 -6.17 -13.95
N GLY A 124 7.81 -5.38 -14.11
CA GLY A 124 9.11 -5.86 -14.60
C GLY A 124 10.07 -6.41 -13.53
N ILE A 125 9.78 -6.22 -12.24
CA ILE A 125 10.69 -6.61 -11.14
C ILE A 125 10.52 -8.11 -10.75
N THR A 126 9.47 -8.76 -11.27
CA THR A 126 9.15 -10.17 -10.98
C THR A 126 9.23 -11.09 -12.19
N ALA A 127 9.74 -10.62 -13.34
CA ALA A 127 9.91 -11.41 -14.56
C ALA A 127 11.28 -12.11 -14.61
#